data_AF-A0A9P1MD81-F1
#
_entry.id   AF-A0A9P1MD81-F1
#
_cell.length_a   1.000
_cell.length_b   1.000
_cell.length_c   1.000
_cell.angle_alpha   90.00
_cell.angle_beta   90.00
_cell.angle_gamma   90.00
#
_symmetry.space_group_name_H-M   'P 1'
#
loop_
_entity.id
_entity.type
_entity.pdbx_description
1 polymer ?
#
loop_
_entity_poly.entity_id
_entity_poly.type
_entity_poly.pdbx_seq_one_letter_code
_entity_poly.pdbx_strand_id
1 'polypeptide(L)'
;MNRVTQETLRQRVLGKSLLDSSYAIESPSAILDLAVLEQNCERMLSAVGALGLEWRAHVKTHKTTELTRLQVGNDAASPVNLVVSTIIEAENLVPLLKEYQAAGRAVSILYGFPLPPAGVGRLATISRELGAGSLSVMIDHPDQLEYARALKEAAGHPPLVFVKVDGGYHRAGVIPQSQESLYLLDLLSRSDSQGIIEFYGLYIHAGHSYDSRENWQALKYLLEEFSVLGQFADSLRPNSPSKTLTLSVGASPTSTSLQHPCLTQSAQVRDCSHQDSEICRALLTQLQELKSKGYRLEAHAGVYPTLDLQQLATHARSPELLSSNDIGITILADVVSLYPGRGPNGTTEALINVGCLGLGREPCKDMGSEKGIHYTGWGLVKPWLEAGLDYPPPTPDFPAIHGGWQVVKVSQEHGILGWKGNKADEEHATTAVTLISISSPVCSLVLGLNLFRFLGETTQLPLMAPSNDKTNQPAAAGQGEVILSDVIGRDKSINIFSGFTRDVACIETRLDDFKVNTTVLAPLNSAIEKLPRKPWEDPRDYGAFGADAYEGEDGIDRAQRNLRRFVESHIVPRSPWAENDKVQAIKPDNIEVVNVASSVSNGEVWIIKGVINYA
;
A
#
# COMPACT_ATOMS: atom_id res chain seq x y z
N MET A 1 0.43 -29.65 3.19
CA MET A 1 -1.00 -29.29 3.01
C MET A 1 -1.36 -29.47 1.55
N ASN A 2 -2.36 -30.29 1.23
CA ASN A 2 -2.89 -30.37 -0.15
C ASN A 2 -3.43 -28.97 -0.52
N ARG A 3 -2.96 -28.39 -1.63
CA ARG A 3 -3.52 -27.13 -2.15
C ARG A 3 -5.00 -27.37 -2.48
N VAL A 4 -5.89 -26.64 -1.82
CA VAL A 4 -7.31 -26.62 -2.19
C VAL A 4 -7.40 -26.06 -3.60
N THR A 5 -8.10 -26.77 -4.49
CA THR A 5 -8.27 -26.29 -5.88
C THR A 5 -9.31 -25.18 -5.95
N GLN A 6 -9.24 -24.32 -6.97
CA GLN A 6 -10.25 -23.29 -7.21
C GLN A 6 -11.67 -23.89 -7.34
N GLU A 7 -11.78 -25.06 -7.96
CA GLU A 7 -13.05 -25.77 -8.12
C GLU A 7 -13.63 -26.23 -6.78
N THR A 8 -12.79 -26.80 -5.91
CA THR A 8 -13.19 -27.17 -4.55
C THR A 8 -13.66 -25.96 -3.74
N LEU A 9 -12.98 -24.82 -3.89
CA LEU A 9 -13.40 -23.57 -3.23
C LEU A 9 -14.77 -23.10 -3.76
N ARG A 10 -14.97 -23.12 -5.08
CA ARG A 10 -16.27 -22.75 -5.68
C ARG A 10 -17.40 -23.63 -5.15
N GLN A 11 -17.23 -24.95 -5.17
CA GLN A 11 -18.27 -25.87 -4.66
C GLN A 11 -18.61 -25.62 -3.18
N ARG A 12 -17.63 -25.19 -2.37
CA ARG A 12 -17.84 -24.90 -0.95
C ARG A 12 -18.62 -23.60 -0.73
N VAL A 13 -18.38 -22.56 -1.53
CA VAL A 13 -18.80 -21.18 -1.21
C VAL A 13 -19.86 -20.61 -2.14
N LEU A 14 -20.02 -21.14 -3.35
CA LEU A 14 -20.94 -20.61 -4.34
C LEU A 14 -22.40 -20.78 -3.86
N GLY A 15 -23.17 -19.69 -3.93
CA GLY A 15 -24.57 -19.66 -3.50
C GLY A 15 -24.79 -19.72 -1.98
N LYS A 16 -23.72 -19.61 -1.18
CA LYS A 16 -23.81 -19.59 0.28
C LYS A 16 -24.03 -18.18 0.81
N SER A 17 -24.83 -18.07 1.88
CA SER A 17 -25.01 -16.82 2.62
C SER A 17 -23.81 -16.57 3.55
N LEU A 18 -23.48 -15.31 3.78
CA LEU A 18 -22.50 -14.91 4.81
C LEU A 18 -23.00 -15.21 6.24
N LEU A 19 -24.32 -15.30 6.43
CA LEU A 19 -24.96 -15.67 7.69
C LEU A 19 -25.31 -17.16 7.78
N ASP A 20 -24.76 -17.98 6.88
CA ASP A 20 -25.04 -19.41 6.88
C ASP A 20 -24.52 -20.06 8.17
N SER A 21 -25.45 -20.62 8.96
CA SER A 21 -25.17 -21.35 10.21
C SER A 21 -24.24 -22.57 10.03
N SER A 22 -24.02 -23.03 8.80
CA SER A 22 -23.04 -24.09 8.49
C SER A 22 -21.60 -23.58 8.41
N TYR A 23 -21.36 -22.27 8.54
CA TYR A 23 -20.04 -21.64 8.45
C TYR A 23 -19.28 -22.03 7.18
N ALA A 24 -20.01 -22.11 6.05
CA ALA A 24 -19.43 -22.43 4.75
C ALA A 24 -18.31 -21.43 4.36
N ILE A 25 -18.45 -20.17 4.81
CA ILE A 25 -17.45 -19.12 4.73
C ILE A 25 -16.79 -18.96 6.10
N GLU A 26 -15.55 -19.44 6.21
CA GLU A 26 -14.74 -19.32 7.44
C GLU A 26 -14.28 -17.88 7.64
N SER A 27 -14.36 -17.39 8.87
CA SER A 27 -13.75 -16.12 9.29
C SER A 27 -12.33 -16.37 9.84
N PRO A 28 -11.40 -15.40 9.71
CA PRO A 28 -11.57 -14.17 8.95
C PRO A 28 -11.54 -14.38 7.42
N SER A 29 -12.37 -13.65 6.69
CA SER A 29 -12.39 -13.66 5.22
C SER A 29 -12.60 -12.26 4.64
N ALA A 30 -11.85 -11.90 3.59
CA ALA A 30 -12.15 -10.71 2.80
C ALA A 30 -13.33 -10.96 1.86
N ILE A 31 -14.34 -10.10 1.98
CA ILE A 31 -15.57 -10.13 1.22
C ILE A 31 -15.58 -8.97 0.25
N LEU A 32 -15.78 -9.28 -1.03
CA LEU A 32 -15.87 -8.33 -2.13
C LEU A 32 -17.31 -8.27 -2.64
N ASP A 33 -17.94 -7.10 -2.52
CA ASP A 33 -19.28 -6.82 -3.05
C ASP A 33 -19.18 -6.48 -4.54
N LEU A 34 -19.44 -7.45 -5.42
CA LEU A 34 -19.22 -7.30 -6.85
C LEU A 34 -20.01 -6.13 -7.44
N ALA A 35 -21.26 -5.92 -7.02
CA ALA A 35 -22.11 -4.86 -7.56
C ALA A 35 -21.52 -3.47 -7.25
N VAL A 36 -20.99 -3.28 -6.04
CA VAL A 36 -20.30 -2.04 -5.65
C VAL A 36 -19.00 -1.87 -6.46
N LEU A 37 -18.22 -2.94 -6.62
CA LEU A 37 -16.96 -2.89 -7.38
C LEU A 37 -17.18 -2.57 -8.86
N GLU A 38 -18.20 -3.17 -9.48
CA GLU A 38 -18.62 -2.91 -10.86
C GLU A 38 -19.05 -1.45 -11.00
N GLN A 39 -19.93 -0.96 -10.12
CA GLN A 39 -20.39 0.42 -10.14
C GLN A 39 -19.23 1.42 -9.99
N ASN A 40 -18.30 1.17 -9.07
CA ASN A 40 -17.13 2.02 -8.88
C ASN A 40 -16.22 2.04 -10.13
N CYS A 41 -16.02 0.90 -10.77
CA CYS A 41 -15.28 0.78 -12.02
C CYS A 41 -15.95 1.55 -13.17
N GLU A 42 -17.25 1.34 -13.37
CA GLU A 42 -18.04 2.00 -14.40
C GLU A 42 -18.08 3.52 -14.25
N ARG A 43 -18.25 4.03 -13.02
CA ARG A 43 -18.22 5.48 -12.76
C ARG A 43 -16.89 6.11 -13.18
N MET A 44 -15.77 5.43 -12.90
CA MET A 44 -14.45 5.93 -13.27
C MET A 44 -14.24 5.90 -14.79
N LEU A 45 -14.58 4.79 -15.45
CA LEU A 45 -14.48 4.65 -16.91
C LEU A 45 -15.37 5.67 -17.65
N SER A 46 -16.58 5.92 -17.13
CA SER A 46 -17.48 6.95 -17.65
C SER A 46 -16.90 8.35 -17.51
N ALA A 47 -16.33 8.69 -16.34
CA ALA A 47 -15.75 10.01 -16.09
C ALA A 47 -14.54 10.31 -16.98
N VAL A 48 -13.60 9.36 -17.15
CA VAL A 48 -12.46 9.54 -18.06
C VAL A 48 -12.91 9.62 -19.52
N GLY A 49 -13.89 8.81 -19.92
CA GLY A 49 -14.47 8.83 -21.25
C GLY A 49 -15.13 10.18 -21.57
N ALA A 50 -15.93 10.72 -20.65
CA ALA A 50 -16.59 12.01 -20.80
C ALA A 50 -15.60 13.18 -20.99
N LEU A 51 -14.41 13.08 -20.39
CA LEU A 51 -13.35 14.09 -20.51
C LEU A 51 -12.35 13.79 -21.63
N GLY A 52 -12.50 12.66 -22.33
CA GLY A 52 -11.57 12.18 -23.35
C GLY A 52 -10.16 12.03 -22.82
N LEU A 53 -10.01 11.48 -21.62
CA LEU A 53 -8.73 11.12 -21.02
C LEU A 53 -8.43 9.64 -21.26
N GLU A 54 -7.17 9.28 -21.40
CA GLU A 54 -6.73 7.90 -21.32
C GLU A 54 -6.81 7.41 -19.87
N TRP A 55 -7.00 6.11 -19.69
CA TRP A 55 -7.13 5.48 -18.38
C TRP A 55 -6.05 4.45 -18.17
N ARG A 56 -5.37 4.50 -17.02
CA ARG A 56 -4.43 3.47 -16.59
C ARG A 56 -4.78 2.94 -15.21
N ALA A 57 -5.26 1.71 -15.15
CA ALA A 57 -5.70 1.08 -13.92
C ALA A 57 -4.52 0.58 -13.08
N HIS A 58 -4.44 1.01 -11.82
CA HIS A 58 -3.42 0.50 -10.90
C HIS A 58 -3.96 -0.71 -10.12
N VAL A 59 -3.32 -1.88 -10.28
CA VAL A 59 -3.83 -3.15 -9.76
C VAL A 59 -3.41 -3.47 -8.32
N LYS A 60 -2.51 -2.67 -7.73
CA LYS A 60 -1.85 -2.99 -6.43
C LYS A 60 -2.83 -3.20 -5.27
N THR A 61 -4.03 -2.65 -5.38
CA THR A 61 -5.10 -2.71 -4.37
C THR A 61 -5.69 -4.09 -4.22
N HIS A 62 -5.79 -4.87 -5.29
CA HIS A 62 -6.48 -6.17 -5.28
C HIS A 62 -5.61 -7.29 -5.84
N LYS A 63 -4.72 -7.00 -6.81
CA LYS A 63 -3.77 -7.95 -7.41
C LYS A 63 -4.42 -9.22 -7.99
N THR A 64 -5.65 -9.10 -8.45
CA THR A 64 -6.47 -10.17 -9.04
C THR A 64 -6.77 -9.92 -10.51
N THR A 65 -6.72 -10.95 -11.34
CA THR A 65 -7.17 -10.91 -12.74
C THR A 65 -8.61 -10.43 -12.86
N GLU A 66 -9.50 -10.90 -11.98
CA GLU A 66 -10.94 -10.65 -12.01
C GLU A 66 -11.26 -9.16 -11.86
N LEU A 67 -10.75 -8.50 -10.81
CA LEU A 67 -10.97 -7.07 -10.64
C LEU A 67 -10.22 -6.22 -11.67
N THR A 68 -9.10 -6.69 -12.23
CA THR A 68 -8.44 -6.00 -13.35
C THR A 68 -9.40 -5.91 -14.56
N ARG A 69 -10.19 -6.96 -14.83
CA ARG A 69 -11.19 -6.92 -15.92
C ARG A 69 -12.22 -5.81 -15.71
N LEU A 70 -12.70 -5.64 -14.47
CA LEU A 70 -13.63 -4.56 -14.14
C LEU A 70 -12.97 -3.19 -14.33
N GLN A 71 -11.74 -3.01 -13.86
CA GLN A 71 -11.03 -1.73 -13.97
C GLN A 71 -10.79 -1.25 -15.42
N VAL A 72 -10.67 -2.19 -16.38
CA VAL A 72 -10.38 -1.86 -17.79
C VAL A 72 -11.60 -1.98 -18.71
N GLY A 73 -12.73 -2.47 -18.17
CA GLY A 73 -13.99 -2.61 -18.87
C GLY A 73 -13.94 -3.53 -20.10
N ASN A 74 -15.09 -3.59 -20.79
CA ASN A 74 -15.31 -4.47 -21.94
C ASN A 74 -15.27 -3.73 -23.30
N ASP A 75 -15.00 -2.42 -23.30
CA ASP A 75 -14.89 -1.67 -24.56
C ASP A 75 -13.65 -2.11 -25.35
N ALA A 76 -13.90 -2.76 -26.50
CA ALA A 76 -12.86 -3.27 -27.38
C ALA A 76 -12.04 -2.16 -28.06
N ALA A 77 -12.58 -0.94 -28.17
CA ALA A 77 -11.85 0.19 -28.72
C ALA A 77 -10.87 0.80 -27.70
N SER A 78 -11.10 0.59 -26.41
CA SER A 78 -10.28 1.15 -25.34
C SER A 78 -9.06 0.27 -25.03
N PRO A 79 -7.85 0.85 -24.93
CA PRO A 79 -6.63 0.10 -24.59
C PRO A 79 -6.69 -0.42 -23.15
N VAL A 80 -5.91 -1.46 -22.88
CA VAL A 80 -5.72 -2.04 -21.54
C VAL A 80 -4.39 -1.54 -21.00
N ASN A 81 -4.43 -0.38 -20.34
CA ASN A 81 -3.26 0.21 -19.70
C ASN A 81 -3.30 -0.09 -18.20
N LEU A 82 -2.24 -0.71 -17.67
CA LEU A 82 -2.12 -1.09 -16.26
C LEU A 82 -0.90 -0.43 -15.60
N VAL A 83 -0.99 -0.18 -14.28
CA VAL A 83 0.16 0.05 -13.40
C VAL A 83 0.27 -1.10 -12.40
N VAL A 84 1.45 -1.69 -12.30
CA VAL A 84 1.79 -2.63 -11.23
C VAL A 84 2.79 -2.02 -10.26
N SER A 85 2.75 -2.44 -9.00
CA SER A 85 3.72 -2.05 -7.97
C SER A 85 4.88 -3.03 -7.85
N THR A 86 4.70 -4.26 -8.33
CA THR A 86 5.73 -5.32 -8.28
C THR A 86 5.84 -6.04 -9.61
N ILE A 87 7.01 -6.64 -9.87
CA ILE A 87 7.23 -7.42 -11.10
C ILE A 87 6.38 -8.69 -11.11
N ILE A 88 6.13 -9.30 -9.95
CA ILE A 88 5.28 -10.50 -9.85
C ILE A 88 3.82 -10.22 -10.22
N GLU A 89 3.31 -9.02 -9.92
CA GLU A 89 1.99 -8.59 -10.42
C GLU A 89 1.98 -8.56 -11.95
N ALA A 90 3.02 -8.04 -12.59
CA ALA A 90 3.10 -8.03 -14.06
C ALA A 90 3.17 -9.43 -14.65
N GLU A 91 4.01 -10.31 -14.10
CA GLU A 91 4.12 -11.71 -14.54
C GLU A 91 2.77 -12.43 -14.46
N ASN A 92 2.04 -12.26 -13.36
CA ASN A 92 0.72 -12.87 -13.16
C ASN A 92 -0.34 -12.34 -14.13
N LEU A 93 -0.19 -11.12 -14.65
CA LEU A 93 -1.14 -10.50 -15.57
C LEU A 93 -0.84 -10.78 -17.04
N VAL A 94 0.33 -11.34 -17.39
CA VAL A 94 0.68 -11.66 -18.78
C VAL A 94 -0.40 -12.51 -19.50
N PRO A 95 -0.97 -13.58 -18.90
CA PRO A 95 -2.02 -14.36 -19.57
C PRO A 95 -3.27 -13.52 -19.91
N LEU A 96 -3.69 -12.64 -19.00
CA LEU A 96 -4.82 -11.74 -19.22
C LEU A 96 -4.52 -10.72 -20.33
N LEU A 97 -3.31 -10.15 -20.34
CA LEU A 97 -2.92 -9.18 -21.37
C LEU A 97 -2.85 -9.86 -22.75
N LYS A 98 -2.35 -11.09 -22.85
CA LYS A 98 -2.38 -11.88 -24.09
C LYS A 98 -3.80 -12.16 -24.58
N GLU A 99 -4.73 -12.44 -23.67
CA GLU A 99 -6.16 -12.58 -24.01
C GLU A 99 -6.70 -11.29 -24.65
N TYR A 100 -6.40 -10.13 -24.07
CA TYR A 100 -6.81 -8.85 -24.65
C TYR A 100 -6.14 -8.54 -26.00
N GLN A 101 -4.86 -8.89 -26.16
CA GLN A 101 -4.18 -8.77 -27.46
C GLN A 101 -4.82 -9.67 -28.52
N ALA A 102 -5.17 -10.91 -28.17
CA ALA A 102 -5.88 -11.82 -29.07
C ALA A 102 -7.27 -11.28 -29.47
N ALA A 103 -7.90 -10.51 -28.58
CA ALA A 103 -9.14 -9.78 -28.87
C ALA A 103 -8.91 -8.45 -29.64
N GLY A 104 -7.67 -8.13 -30.03
CA GLY A 104 -7.32 -6.93 -30.80
C GLY A 104 -7.16 -5.65 -29.97
N ARG A 105 -7.19 -5.72 -28.64
CA ARG A 105 -6.97 -4.57 -27.76
C ARG A 105 -5.48 -4.31 -27.57
N ALA A 106 -5.06 -3.05 -27.71
CA ALA A 106 -3.71 -2.65 -27.33
C ALA A 106 -3.52 -2.81 -25.81
N VAL A 107 -2.34 -3.28 -25.40
CA VAL A 107 -2.02 -3.50 -23.99
C VAL A 107 -0.74 -2.76 -23.62
N SER A 108 -0.72 -2.19 -22.41
CA SER A 108 0.47 -1.57 -21.83
C SER A 108 0.51 -1.85 -20.33
N ILE A 109 1.63 -2.34 -19.83
CA ILE A 109 1.88 -2.52 -18.41
C ILE A 109 3.04 -1.64 -17.96
N LEU A 110 2.77 -0.74 -17.01
CA LEU A 110 3.77 0.12 -16.39
C LEU A 110 4.25 -0.50 -15.09
N TYR A 111 5.55 -0.74 -14.98
CA TYR A 111 6.17 -0.99 -13.68
C TYR A 111 6.28 0.35 -12.91
N GLY A 112 5.42 0.51 -11.90
CA GLY A 112 5.17 1.76 -11.17
C GLY A 112 6.23 2.17 -10.16
N PHE A 113 7.48 1.73 -10.34
CA PHE A 113 8.62 2.04 -9.48
C PHE A 113 9.86 2.32 -10.35
N PRO A 114 10.76 3.24 -9.95
CA PRO A 114 11.97 3.53 -10.71
C PRO A 114 12.78 2.27 -10.99
N LEU A 115 13.19 2.07 -12.25
CA LEU A 115 13.73 0.81 -12.76
C LEU A 115 14.98 0.35 -11.97
N PRO A 116 14.91 -0.77 -11.20
CA PRO A 116 16.08 -1.32 -10.52
C PRO A 116 16.82 -2.30 -11.43
N PRO A 117 18.16 -2.46 -11.25
CA PRO A 117 18.94 -3.41 -12.05
C PRO A 117 18.47 -4.86 -11.89
N ALA A 118 18.07 -5.25 -10.68
CA ALA A 118 17.58 -6.61 -10.39
C ALA A 118 16.28 -6.97 -11.13
N GLY A 119 15.52 -5.97 -11.61
CA GLY A 119 14.26 -6.19 -12.32
C GLY A 119 14.40 -6.45 -13.82
N VAL A 120 15.55 -6.11 -14.42
CA VAL A 120 15.75 -6.03 -15.87
C VAL A 120 15.40 -7.34 -16.59
N GLY A 121 15.95 -8.48 -16.15
CA GLY A 121 15.73 -9.77 -16.84
C GLY A 121 14.27 -10.24 -16.80
N ARG A 122 13.57 -10.02 -15.69
CA ARG A 122 12.16 -10.39 -15.53
C ARG A 122 11.26 -9.50 -16.37
N LEU A 123 11.49 -8.18 -16.32
CA LEU A 123 10.78 -7.21 -17.16
C LEU A 123 11.02 -7.43 -18.66
N ALA A 124 12.24 -7.76 -19.06
CA ALA A 124 12.55 -8.10 -20.46
C ALA A 124 11.78 -9.34 -20.94
N THR A 125 11.54 -10.32 -20.06
CA THR A 125 10.71 -11.49 -20.38
C THR A 125 9.26 -11.11 -20.62
N ILE A 126 8.67 -10.29 -19.74
CA ILE A 126 7.33 -9.74 -19.93
C ILE A 126 7.24 -8.94 -21.24
N SER A 127 8.22 -8.06 -21.48
CA SER A 127 8.30 -7.22 -22.69
C SER A 127 8.31 -8.07 -23.96
N ARG A 128 9.14 -9.12 -24.01
CA ARG A 128 9.21 -10.05 -25.14
C ARG A 128 7.92 -10.85 -25.34
N GLU A 129 7.28 -11.26 -24.25
CA GLU A 129 6.04 -12.04 -24.32
C GLU A 129 4.83 -11.23 -24.80
N LEU A 130 4.79 -9.94 -24.48
CA LEU A 130 3.71 -9.02 -24.87
C LEU A 130 4.06 -8.22 -26.13
N GLY A 131 5.32 -8.17 -26.55
CA GLY A 131 5.78 -7.49 -27.76
C GLY A 131 6.06 -5.99 -27.60
N ALA A 132 6.48 -5.34 -28.68
CA ALA A 132 6.84 -3.93 -28.68
C ALA A 132 5.67 -3.01 -28.27
N GLY A 133 6.00 -1.93 -27.54
CA GLY A 133 5.00 -0.96 -27.03
C GLY A 133 4.18 -1.44 -25.82
N SER A 134 4.41 -2.65 -25.32
CA SER A 134 3.61 -3.24 -24.24
C SER A 134 4.15 -2.99 -22.83
N LEU A 135 5.45 -2.73 -22.67
CA LEU A 135 6.08 -2.51 -21.37
C LEU A 135 6.52 -1.06 -21.23
N SER A 136 6.07 -0.43 -20.16
CA SER A 136 6.56 0.87 -19.70
C SER A 136 7.33 0.74 -18.39
N VAL A 137 8.39 1.53 -18.23
CA VAL A 137 9.19 1.63 -17.00
C VAL A 137 9.31 3.09 -16.55
N MET A 138 9.58 3.29 -15.26
CA MET A 138 9.85 4.62 -14.70
C MET A 138 11.35 4.89 -14.62
N ILE A 139 11.75 6.10 -15.03
CA ILE A 139 13.09 6.63 -14.86
C ILE A 139 13.01 7.98 -14.11
N ASP A 140 13.83 8.14 -13.09
CA ASP A 140 14.06 9.40 -12.37
C ASP A 140 15.55 9.68 -12.10
N HIS A 141 16.44 8.79 -12.54
CA HIS A 141 17.89 8.95 -12.39
C HIS A 141 18.66 8.53 -13.65
N PRO A 142 19.72 9.26 -14.07
CA PRO A 142 20.51 8.95 -15.26
C PRO A 142 21.02 7.50 -15.34
N ASP A 143 21.50 6.95 -14.22
CA ASP A 143 22.05 5.58 -14.16
C ASP A 143 21.06 4.50 -14.60
N GLN A 144 19.75 4.78 -14.51
CA GLN A 144 18.71 3.82 -14.90
C GLN A 144 18.62 3.64 -16.43
N LEU A 145 19.23 4.53 -17.22
CA LEU A 145 19.29 4.39 -18.68
C LEU A 145 20.10 3.17 -19.12
N GLU A 146 21.15 2.81 -18.37
CA GLU A 146 21.91 1.60 -18.66
C GLU A 146 21.08 0.34 -18.38
N TYR A 147 20.17 0.38 -17.41
CA TYR A 147 19.23 -0.70 -17.15
C TYR A 147 18.16 -0.79 -18.25
N ALA A 148 17.70 0.35 -18.76
CA ALA A 148 16.77 0.38 -19.90
C ALA A 148 17.43 -0.14 -21.19
N ARG A 149 18.72 0.15 -21.40
CA ARG A 149 19.53 -0.43 -22.49
C ARG A 149 19.62 -1.95 -22.36
N ALA A 150 20.00 -2.45 -21.18
CA ALA A 150 20.07 -3.89 -20.93
C ALA A 150 18.69 -4.57 -21.10
N LEU A 151 17.61 -3.90 -20.70
CA LEU A 151 16.25 -4.37 -20.91
C LEU A 151 15.93 -4.49 -22.40
N LYS A 152 16.21 -3.44 -23.20
CA LYS A 152 16.05 -3.49 -24.65
C LYS A 152 16.81 -4.65 -25.28
N GLU A 153 18.09 -4.82 -24.92
CA GLU A 153 18.93 -5.88 -25.47
C GLU A 153 18.36 -7.28 -25.16
N ALA A 154 17.84 -7.48 -23.95
CA ALA A 154 17.24 -8.75 -23.54
C ALA A 154 15.82 -8.97 -24.09
N ALA A 155 15.04 -7.90 -24.34
CA ALA A 155 13.67 -7.97 -24.86
C ALA A 155 13.64 -8.04 -26.41
N GLY A 156 14.62 -7.42 -27.07
CA GLY A 156 14.70 -7.26 -28.52
C GLY A 156 14.09 -5.96 -29.07
N HIS A 157 13.47 -5.14 -28.22
CA HIS A 157 12.87 -3.85 -28.58
C HIS A 157 12.91 -2.88 -27.38
N PRO A 158 12.91 -1.55 -27.62
CA PRO A 158 12.98 -0.57 -26.54
C PRO A 158 11.76 -0.64 -25.61
N PRO A 159 11.93 -0.41 -24.29
CA PRO A 159 10.80 -0.15 -23.40
C PRO A 159 10.26 1.27 -23.60
N LEU A 160 8.98 1.46 -23.33
CA LEU A 160 8.40 2.79 -23.14
C LEU A 160 8.93 3.38 -21.81
N VAL A 161 9.26 4.66 -21.78
CA VAL A 161 9.78 5.32 -20.57
C VAL A 161 8.86 6.47 -20.14
N PHE A 162 8.41 6.40 -18.90
CA PHE A 162 7.89 7.54 -18.17
C PHE A 162 8.99 8.16 -17.30
N VAL A 163 9.10 9.49 -17.30
CA VAL A 163 9.84 10.19 -16.25
C VAL A 163 8.95 10.33 -15.02
N LYS A 164 9.41 9.80 -13.89
CA LYS A 164 8.72 10.01 -12.62
C LYS A 164 9.03 11.42 -12.13
N VAL A 165 7.98 12.20 -11.87
CA VAL A 165 8.07 13.59 -11.43
C VAL A 165 7.57 13.68 -9.99
N ASP A 166 8.29 14.42 -9.15
CA ASP A 166 7.83 14.74 -7.80
C ASP A 166 6.78 15.87 -7.88
N GLY A 167 5.54 15.53 -7.55
CA GLY A 167 4.42 16.48 -7.46
C GLY A 167 4.26 17.10 -6.07
N GLY A 168 5.29 17.05 -5.20
CA GLY A 168 5.25 17.58 -3.83
C GLY A 168 4.96 16.54 -2.74
N TYR A 169 4.94 15.25 -3.08
CA TYR A 169 4.83 14.18 -2.09
C TYR A 169 6.20 13.75 -1.55
N HIS A 170 7.30 14.16 -2.20
CA HIS A 170 8.69 13.93 -1.76
C HIS A 170 9.06 12.46 -1.53
N ARG A 171 8.39 11.55 -2.25
CA ARG A 171 8.68 10.11 -2.18
C ARG A 171 9.69 9.64 -3.22
N ALA A 172 9.49 10.04 -4.47
CA ALA A 172 10.29 9.66 -5.62
C ALA A 172 9.98 10.60 -6.79
N GLY A 173 10.86 10.61 -7.79
CA GLY A 173 10.73 11.46 -8.97
C GLY A 173 11.64 12.68 -8.95
N VAL A 174 11.88 13.21 -10.14
CA VAL A 174 12.68 14.42 -10.32
C VAL A 174 11.89 15.66 -9.91
N ILE A 175 12.59 16.65 -9.36
CA ILE A 175 12.04 17.98 -9.13
C ILE A 175 11.86 18.64 -10.51
N PRO A 176 10.64 19.04 -10.92
CA PRO A 176 10.41 19.66 -12.22
C PRO A 176 11.31 20.88 -12.43
N GLN A 177 11.86 21.02 -13.64
CA GLN A 177 12.68 22.17 -14.07
C GLN A 177 13.98 22.39 -13.27
N SER A 178 14.38 21.46 -12.40
CA SER A 178 15.72 21.49 -11.78
C SER A 178 16.80 21.20 -12.84
N GLN A 179 18.03 21.61 -12.57
CA GLN A 179 19.17 21.35 -13.47
C GLN A 179 19.35 19.84 -13.74
N GLU A 180 19.17 19.01 -12.71
CA GLU A 180 19.27 17.56 -12.77
C GLU A 180 18.15 16.97 -13.62
N SER A 181 16.91 17.47 -13.46
CA SER A 181 15.77 17.01 -14.25
C SER A 181 15.94 17.34 -15.73
N LEU A 182 16.42 18.55 -16.06
CA LEU A 182 16.67 18.98 -17.44
C LEU A 182 17.83 18.18 -18.07
N TYR A 183 18.86 17.87 -17.29
CA TYR A 183 19.95 16.99 -17.73
C TYR A 183 19.46 15.57 -18.04
N LEU A 184 18.61 15.00 -17.18
CA LEU A 184 18.00 13.69 -17.42
C LEU A 184 17.15 13.69 -18.71
N LEU A 185 16.37 14.75 -18.93
CA LEU A 185 15.56 14.91 -20.13
C LEU A 185 16.40 14.94 -21.42
N ASP A 186 17.55 15.62 -21.42
CA ASP A 186 18.48 15.61 -22.55
C ASP A 186 19.05 14.20 -22.82
N LEU A 187 19.44 13.47 -21.76
CA LEU A 187 19.90 12.10 -21.89
C LEU A 187 18.81 11.16 -22.45
N LEU A 188 17.57 11.33 -22.01
CA LEU A 188 16.42 10.57 -22.51
C LEU A 188 16.16 10.86 -23.99
N SER A 189 16.21 12.12 -24.41
CA SER A 189 16.05 12.51 -25.82
C SER A 189 17.12 11.88 -26.73
N ARG A 190 18.38 11.87 -26.27
CA ARG A 190 19.48 11.19 -26.97
C ARG A 190 19.28 9.68 -27.03
N SER A 191 18.88 9.07 -25.92
CA SER A 191 18.65 7.61 -25.83
C SER A 191 17.47 7.17 -26.71
N ASP A 192 16.44 7.99 -26.79
CA ASP A 192 15.28 7.80 -27.67
C ASP A 192 15.67 7.88 -29.15
N SER A 193 16.47 8.88 -29.53
CA SER A 193 16.99 9.02 -30.91
C SER A 193 17.89 7.85 -31.32
N GLN A 194 18.54 7.19 -30.36
CA GLN A 194 19.34 5.98 -30.56
C GLN A 194 18.49 4.69 -30.54
N GLY A 195 17.17 4.81 -30.34
CA GLY A 195 16.24 3.70 -30.20
C GLY A 195 16.55 2.79 -29.01
N ILE A 196 17.20 3.30 -27.96
CA ILE A 196 17.48 2.56 -26.71
C ILE A 196 16.20 2.42 -25.90
N ILE A 197 15.41 3.49 -25.89
CA ILE A 197 14.13 3.61 -25.22
C ILE A 197 13.13 4.24 -26.19
N GLU A 198 11.85 4.21 -25.82
CA GLU A 198 10.84 5.07 -26.39
C GLU A 198 10.37 6.04 -25.31
N PHE A 199 10.83 7.29 -25.35
CA PHE A 199 10.43 8.29 -24.36
C PHE A 199 8.94 8.61 -24.49
N TYR A 200 8.13 8.06 -23.59
CA TYR A 200 6.67 7.99 -23.74
C TYR A 200 5.95 9.16 -23.07
N GLY A 201 6.44 9.62 -21.92
CA GLY A 201 5.73 10.66 -21.17
C GLY A 201 6.29 11.02 -19.81
N LEU A 202 5.50 11.80 -19.08
CA LEU A 202 5.76 12.20 -17.70
C LEU A 202 4.68 11.63 -16.78
N TYR A 203 5.06 11.31 -15.54
CA TYR A 203 4.17 10.64 -14.58
C TYR A 203 4.27 11.29 -13.19
N ILE A 204 3.15 11.75 -12.64
CA ILE A 204 3.03 12.22 -11.24
C ILE A 204 2.10 11.29 -10.46
N HIS A 205 2.38 11.11 -9.16
CA HIS A 205 1.42 10.54 -8.23
C HIS A 205 1.21 11.51 -7.05
N ALA A 206 0.05 12.17 -6.95
CA ALA A 206 -0.28 13.06 -5.85
C ALA A 206 -0.64 12.30 -4.55
N GLY A 207 0.35 11.68 -3.91
CA GLY A 207 0.18 10.98 -2.62
C GLY A 207 -0.30 11.90 -1.49
N HIS A 208 -0.02 13.20 -1.57
CA HIS A 208 -0.51 14.21 -0.61
C HIS A 208 -2.03 14.44 -0.70
N SER A 209 -2.68 14.03 -1.79
CA SER A 209 -4.14 14.20 -1.95
C SER A 209 -4.98 13.38 -0.96
N TYR A 210 -4.40 12.40 -0.27
CA TYR A 210 -5.06 11.68 0.83
C TYR A 210 -5.33 12.57 2.05
N ASP A 211 -4.72 13.76 2.08
CA ASP A 211 -4.96 14.78 3.09
C ASP A 211 -6.11 15.75 2.75
N SER A 212 -6.78 15.59 1.59
CA SER A 212 -7.95 16.42 1.21
C SER A 212 -9.11 16.22 2.17
N ARG A 213 -9.84 17.26 2.55
CA ARG A 213 -11.03 17.17 3.44
C ARG A 213 -12.26 17.84 2.86
N GLU A 214 -12.15 18.34 1.64
CA GLU A 214 -13.25 18.97 0.91
C GLU A 214 -13.17 18.52 -0.55
N ASN A 215 -14.32 18.41 -1.21
CA ASN A 215 -14.46 17.95 -2.59
C ASN A 215 -13.57 18.72 -3.58
N TRP A 216 -13.42 20.03 -3.40
CA TRP A 216 -12.61 20.88 -4.27
C TRP A 216 -11.11 20.70 -4.09
N GLN A 217 -10.64 20.24 -2.93
CA GLN A 217 -9.21 20.10 -2.68
C GLN A 217 -8.58 19.03 -3.58
N ALA A 218 -9.27 17.89 -3.75
CA ALA A 218 -8.84 16.85 -4.68
C ALA A 218 -8.85 17.34 -6.14
N LEU A 219 -9.86 18.13 -6.54
CA LEU A 219 -9.90 18.78 -7.86
C LEU A 219 -8.75 19.75 -8.07
N LYS A 220 -8.41 20.54 -7.04
CA LYS A 220 -7.30 21.48 -7.08
C LYS A 220 -5.97 20.74 -7.25
N TYR A 221 -5.72 19.68 -6.48
CA TYR A 221 -4.52 18.86 -6.65
C TYR A 221 -4.45 18.25 -8.06
N LEU A 222 -5.57 17.75 -8.61
CA LEU A 222 -5.60 17.25 -9.98
C LEU A 222 -5.20 18.33 -11.02
N LEU A 223 -5.72 19.55 -10.87
CA LEU A 223 -5.36 20.69 -11.72
C LEU A 223 -3.86 21.02 -11.60
N GLU A 224 -3.32 21.00 -10.39
CA GLU A 224 -1.90 21.23 -10.12
C GLU A 224 -1.03 20.13 -10.76
N GLU A 225 -1.40 18.85 -10.67
CA GLU A 225 -0.70 17.74 -11.31
C GLU A 225 -0.56 17.97 -12.84
N PHE A 226 -1.66 18.31 -13.52
CA PHE A 226 -1.63 18.62 -14.96
C PHE A 226 -0.83 19.88 -15.29
N SER A 227 -0.90 20.89 -14.43
CA SER A 227 -0.17 22.15 -14.62
C SER A 227 1.34 21.93 -14.51
N VAL A 228 1.80 21.19 -13.50
CA VAL A 228 3.21 20.84 -13.30
C VAL A 228 3.73 20.02 -14.47
N LEU A 229 3.01 18.96 -14.86
CA LEU A 229 3.42 18.14 -16.00
C LEU A 229 3.43 18.91 -17.32
N GLY A 230 2.44 19.78 -17.55
CA GLY A 230 2.37 20.62 -18.73
C GLY A 230 3.57 21.56 -18.87
N GLN A 231 3.89 22.28 -17.80
CA GLN A 231 5.04 23.20 -17.78
C GLN A 231 6.37 22.46 -17.97
N PHE A 232 6.51 21.28 -17.32
CA PHE A 232 7.71 20.48 -17.46
C PHE A 232 7.84 19.88 -18.88
N ALA A 233 6.73 19.45 -19.48
CA ALA A 233 6.71 19.00 -20.87
C ALA A 233 6.99 20.11 -21.87
N ASP A 234 6.57 21.35 -21.60
CA ASP A 234 6.87 22.50 -22.47
C ASP A 234 8.38 22.80 -22.52
N SER A 235 9.12 22.47 -21.46
CA SER A 235 10.60 22.56 -21.43
C SER A 235 11.28 21.58 -22.40
N LEU A 236 10.59 20.54 -22.87
CA LEU A 236 11.09 19.55 -23.83
C LEU A 236 10.87 19.93 -25.29
N ARG A 237 9.85 20.76 -25.58
CA ARG A 237 9.43 21.07 -26.96
C ARG A 237 10.55 21.62 -27.86
N PRO A 238 11.47 22.49 -27.40
CA PRO A 238 12.53 23.01 -28.26
C PRO A 238 13.41 21.91 -28.86
N ASN A 239 13.58 20.78 -28.15
CA ASN A 239 14.47 19.68 -28.52
C ASN A 239 13.75 18.49 -29.14
N SER A 240 12.41 18.43 -29.07
CA SER A 240 11.61 17.30 -29.59
C SER A 240 10.19 17.74 -30.02
N PRO A 241 10.04 18.65 -30.99
CA PRO A 241 8.77 19.30 -31.30
C PRO A 241 7.72 18.39 -31.94
N SER A 242 8.11 17.25 -32.51
CA SER A 242 7.20 16.32 -33.23
C SER A 242 6.68 15.17 -32.38
N LYS A 243 7.12 15.03 -31.13
CA LYS A 243 6.81 13.84 -30.31
C LYS A 243 5.58 14.06 -29.41
N THR A 244 4.58 13.20 -29.56
CA THR A 244 3.40 13.17 -28.69
C THR A 244 3.74 12.48 -27.36
N LEU A 245 3.87 13.28 -26.30
CA LEU A 245 4.08 12.81 -24.92
C LEU A 245 2.75 12.54 -24.21
N THR A 246 2.72 11.51 -23.37
CA THR A 246 1.63 11.26 -22.42
C THR A 246 1.92 11.96 -21.09
N LEU A 247 0.96 12.72 -20.55
CA LEU A 247 1.01 13.29 -19.21
C LEU A 247 0.07 12.48 -18.32
N SER A 248 0.65 11.64 -17.47
CA SER A 248 -0.09 10.72 -16.59
C SER A 248 -0.13 11.25 -15.16
N VAL A 249 -1.32 11.52 -14.65
CA VAL A 249 -1.55 12.08 -13.31
C VAL A 249 -2.51 11.20 -12.51
N GLY A 250 -2.43 11.27 -11.18
CA GLY A 250 -3.46 10.66 -10.37
C GLY A 250 -3.02 10.08 -9.03
N ALA A 251 -3.94 10.15 -8.10
CA ALA A 251 -4.14 9.23 -6.99
C ALA A 251 -5.64 8.90 -6.93
N SER A 252 -6.06 8.00 -6.04
CA SER A 252 -7.51 7.70 -5.92
C SER A 252 -8.34 8.95 -5.57
N PRO A 253 -7.93 9.84 -4.65
CA PRO A 253 -8.65 11.10 -4.43
C PRO A 253 -8.73 11.98 -5.70
N THR A 254 -7.62 12.28 -6.37
CA THR A 254 -7.61 13.17 -7.55
C THR A 254 -8.24 12.56 -8.79
N SER A 255 -8.10 11.25 -9.02
CA SER A 255 -8.76 10.60 -10.16
C SER A 255 -10.27 10.50 -9.95
N THR A 256 -10.72 10.13 -8.75
CA THR A 256 -12.17 10.01 -8.51
C THR A 256 -12.87 11.36 -8.51
N SER A 257 -12.16 12.47 -8.24
CA SER A 257 -12.73 13.81 -8.39
C SER A 257 -13.09 14.16 -9.84
N LEU A 258 -12.58 13.45 -10.86
CA LEU A 258 -13.05 13.58 -12.26
C LEU A 258 -14.56 13.29 -12.41
N GLN A 259 -15.16 12.56 -11.46
CA GLN A 259 -16.59 12.24 -11.43
C GLN A 259 -17.46 13.46 -11.04
N HIS A 260 -16.86 14.62 -10.78
CA HIS A 260 -17.59 15.83 -10.40
C HIS A 260 -18.65 16.22 -11.45
N PRO A 261 -19.90 16.54 -11.07
CA PRO A 261 -20.96 16.88 -12.02
C PRO A 261 -20.61 18.05 -12.95
N CYS A 262 -19.95 19.11 -12.45
CA CYS A 262 -19.56 20.24 -13.31
C CYS A 262 -18.50 19.88 -14.37
N LEU A 263 -17.83 18.70 -14.28
CA LEU A 263 -16.90 18.20 -15.30
C LEU A 263 -17.58 17.30 -16.33
N THR A 264 -18.49 16.44 -15.86
CA THR A 264 -19.08 15.36 -16.68
C THR A 264 -20.44 15.73 -17.29
N GLN A 265 -21.15 16.72 -16.73
CA GLN A 265 -22.51 17.11 -17.12
C GLN A 265 -22.58 18.59 -17.54
N SER A 266 -21.67 19.02 -18.41
CA SER A 266 -21.43 20.43 -18.80
C SER A 266 -22.66 21.20 -19.32
N ALA A 267 -23.77 20.52 -19.64
CA ALA A 267 -24.99 21.13 -20.16
C ALA A 267 -26.10 21.42 -19.11
N GLN A 268 -26.00 20.97 -17.85
CA GLN A 268 -27.16 20.98 -16.93
C GLN A 268 -26.94 21.36 -15.46
N VAL A 269 -25.82 21.94 -15.03
CA VAL A 269 -25.68 22.22 -13.59
C VAL A 269 -26.23 23.59 -13.20
N ARG A 270 -27.35 23.59 -12.45
CA ARG A 270 -28.00 24.77 -11.85
C ARG A 270 -27.54 25.10 -10.43
N ASP A 271 -26.78 24.23 -9.76
CA ASP A 271 -26.28 24.46 -8.39
C ASP A 271 -24.95 23.73 -8.16
N CYS A 272 -23.84 24.27 -8.67
CA CYS A 272 -22.50 23.96 -8.14
C CYS A 272 -22.15 25.08 -7.14
N SER A 273 -21.47 24.77 -6.03
CA SER A 273 -20.91 25.82 -5.17
C SER A 273 -19.98 26.73 -5.99
N HIS A 274 -19.83 28.01 -5.61
CA HIS A 274 -19.09 28.99 -6.42
C HIS A 274 -17.61 28.60 -6.60
N GLN A 275 -17.00 27.94 -5.60
CA GLN A 275 -15.57 27.56 -5.62
C GLN A 275 -15.31 26.33 -6.50
N ASP A 276 -16.14 25.27 -6.41
CA ASP A 276 -15.97 24.05 -7.21
C ASP A 276 -16.08 24.34 -8.71
N SER A 277 -16.99 25.24 -9.06
CA SER A 277 -17.27 25.66 -10.43
C SER A 277 -16.06 26.33 -11.11
N GLU A 278 -15.30 27.12 -10.37
CA GLU A 278 -14.13 27.82 -10.89
C GLU A 278 -12.97 26.85 -11.15
N ILE A 279 -12.70 25.94 -10.21
CA ILE A 279 -11.65 24.92 -10.37
C ILE A 279 -12.01 23.97 -11.50
N CYS A 280 -13.27 23.55 -11.61
CA CYS A 280 -13.74 22.71 -12.73
C CYS A 280 -13.51 23.42 -14.08
N ARG A 281 -13.86 24.71 -14.18
CA ARG A 281 -13.63 25.49 -15.40
C ARG A 281 -12.14 25.60 -15.73
N ALA A 282 -11.30 25.90 -14.73
CA ALA A 282 -9.85 25.98 -14.89
C ALA A 282 -9.27 24.64 -15.35
N LEU A 283 -9.71 23.53 -14.78
CA LEU A 283 -9.32 22.19 -15.21
C LEU A 283 -9.72 21.92 -16.65
N LEU A 284 -10.98 22.16 -17.03
CA LEU A 284 -11.43 21.97 -18.42
C LEU A 284 -10.62 22.81 -19.42
N THR A 285 -10.34 24.07 -19.08
CA THR A 285 -9.46 24.94 -19.89
C THR A 285 -8.05 24.38 -20.00
N GLN A 286 -7.46 23.94 -18.89
CA GLN A 286 -6.11 23.35 -18.86
C GLN A 286 -6.04 22.06 -19.71
N LEU A 287 -7.03 21.18 -19.59
CA LEU A 287 -7.09 19.94 -20.38
C LEU A 287 -7.19 20.26 -21.88
N GLN A 288 -8.00 21.25 -22.27
CA GLN A 288 -8.11 21.69 -23.67
C GLN A 288 -6.80 22.29 -24.19
N GLU A 289 -6.14 23.14 -23.40
CA GLU A 289 -4.84 23.73 -23.75
C GLU A 289 -3.78 22.64 -23.98
N LEU A 290 -3.62 21.71 -23.04
CA LEU A 290 -2.64 20.63 -23.15
C LEU A 290 -2.94 19.71 -24.35
N LYS A 291 -4.21 19.43 -24.65
CA LYS A 291 -4.61 18.69 -25.85
C LYS A 291 -4.30 19.46 -27.13
N SER A 292 -4.56 20.77 -27.18
CA SER A 292 -4.24 21.63 -28.33
C SER A 292 -2.74 21.69 -28.62
N LYS A 293 -1.93 21.55 -27.56
CA LYS A 293 -0.48 21.43 -27.62
C LYS A 293 -0.04 20.08 -28.20
N GLY A 294 -0.93 19.09 -28.28
CA GLY A 294 -0.66 17.76 -28.83
C GLY A 294 -0.22 16.73 -27.78
N TYR A 295 -0.49 16.97 -26.50
CA TYR A 295 -0.24 15.98 -25.44
C TYR A 295 -1.39 14.97 -25.34
N ARG A 296 -1.06 13.70 -25.06
CA ARG A 296 -2.03 12.73 -24.55
C ARG A 296 -2.15 12.91 -23.05
N LEU A 297 -3.37 12.88 -22.52
CA LEU A 297 -3.63 13.06 -21.09
C LEU A 297 -4.17 11.74 -20.53
N GLU A 298 -3.53 11.22 -19.49
CA GLU A 298 -3.86 9.94 -18.86
C GLU A 298 -4.15 10.17 -17.37
N ALA A 299 -5.18 9.52 -16.84
CA ALA A 299 -5.46 9.44 -15.41
C ALA A 299 -5.19 8.03 -14.87
N HIS A 300 -4.76 7.91 -13.61
CA HIS A 300 -4.52 6.62 -12.99
C HIS A 300 -4.90 6.56 -11.50
N ALA A 301 -5.53 5.45 -11.10
CA ALA A 301 -5.82 5.16 -9.69
C ALA A 301 -5.96 3.66 -9.43
N GLY A 302 -5.91 3.27 -8.15
CA GLY A 302 -5.98 1.86 -7.77
C GLY A 302 -6.94 1.50 -6.64
N VAL A 303 -7.15 2.36 -5.64
CA VAL A 303 -8.02 2.03 -4.48
C VAL A 303 -9.50 2.18 -4.82
N TYR A 304 -9.80 2.99 -5.85
CA TYR A 304 -11.16 3.37 -6.21
C TYR A 304 -12.16 2.21 -6.50
N PRO A 305 -11.76 1.00 -6.95
CA PRO A 305 -12.74 -0.06 -7.15
C PRO A 305 -13.35 -0.50 -5.82
N THR A 306 -12.53 -0.66 -4.79
CA THR A 306 -12.93 -1.18 -3.48
C THR A 306 -13.32 -0.07 -2.52
N LEU A 307 -12.65 1.08 -2.59
CA LEU A 307 -12.64 2.11 -1.56
C LEU A 307 -12.29 1.55 -0.16
N ASP A 308 -12.20 2.43 0.83
CA ASP A 308 -11.96 2.11 2.23
C ASP A 308 -12.36 3.33 3.09
N LEU A 309 -12.26 3.22 4.41
CA LEU A 309 -12.60 4.34 5.30
C LEU A 309 -11.64 5.52 5.14
N GLN A 310 -10.39 5.30 4.76
CA GLN A 310 -9.46 6.40 4.48
C GLN A 310 -9.93 7.20 3.25
N GLN A 311 -10.44 6.54 2.20
CA GLN A 311 -11.06 7.21 1.05
C GLN A 311 -12.31 7.99 1.44
N LEU A 312 -13.16 7.43 2.32
CA LEU A 312 -14.32 8.17 2.82
C LEU A 312 -13.89 9.43 3.59
N ALA A 313 -12.82 9.34 4.39
CA ALA A 313 -12.28 10.46 5.15
C ALA A 313 -11.64 11.55 4.27
N THR A 314 -11.42 11.32 2.97
CA THR A 314 -10.83 12.35 2.10
C THR A 314 -11.82 13.34 1.53
N HIS A 315 -13.13 13.06 1.59
CA HIS A 315 -14.18 13.91 0.99
C HIS A 315 -13.91 14.28 -0.47
N ALA A 316 -13.15 13.47 -1.21
CA ALA A 316 -12.66 13.85 -2.54
C ALA A 316 -13.78 13.97 -3.60
N ARG A 317 -15.01 13.62 -3.22
CA ARG A 317 -16.22 13.63 -4.03
C ARG A 317 -17.41 14.03 -3.17
N SER A 318 -18.49 14.42 -3.85
CA SER A 318 -19.79 14.65 -3.23
C SER A 318 -20.29 13.40 -2.49
N PRO A 319 -21.02 13.53 -1.37
CA PRO A 319 -21.55 12.38 -0.62
C PRO A 319 -22.47 11.46 -1.42
N GLU A 320 -23.09 11.95 -2.51
CA GLU A 320 -23.89 11.14 -3.44
C GLU A 320 -23.05 10.17 -4.28
N LEU A 321 -21.73 10.40 -4.37
CA LEU A 321 -20.78 9.59 -5.14
C LEU A 321 -19.74 8.88 -4.27
N LEU A 322 -19.67 9.24 -2.98
CA LEU A 322 -18.74 8.69 -2.01
C LEU A 322 -19.42 8.61 -0.63
N SER A 323 -19.93 7.44 -0.34
CA SER A 323 -20.52 7.06 0.94
C SER A 323 -19.94 5.75 1.43
N SER A 324 -20.30 5.36 2.66
CA SER A 324 -19.96 4.05 3.21
C SER A 324 -20.55 2.87 2.43
N ASN A 325 -21.62 3.08 1.65
CA ASN A 325 -22.21 2.06 0.78
C ASN A 325 -21.36 1.79 -0.46
N ASP A 326 -20.48 2.72 -0.84
CA ASP A 326 -19.58 2.55 -1.99
C ASP A 326 -18.30 1.76 -1.60
N ILE A 327 -18.12 1.41 -0.31
CA ILE A 327 -17.03 0.55 0.15
C ILE A 327 -17.37 -0.91 -0.21
N GLY A 328 -16.71 -1.40 -1.26
CA GLY A 328 -16.91 -2.75 -1.81
C GLY A 328 -16.09 -3.84 -1.15
N ILE A 329 -15.25 -3.52 -0.15
CA ILE A 329 -14.48 -4.51 0.61
C ILE A 329 -14.83 -4.46 2.11
N THR A 330 -15.06 -5.64 2.69
CA THR A 330 -15.22 -5.82 4.13
C THR A 330 -14.50 -7.08 4.60
N ILE A 331 -14.26 -7.18 5.90
CA ILE A 331 -13.70 -8.37 6.54
C ILE A 331 -14.76 -9.03 7.39
N LEU A 332 -15.11 -10.26 7.03
CA LEU A 332 -15.97 -11.12 7.83
C LEU A 332 -15.19 -11.58 9.06
N ALA A 333 -15.71 -11.33 10.26
CA ALA A 333 -15.09 -11.70 11.52
C ALA A 333 -16.11 -12.29 12.49
N ASP A 334 -15.69 -13.25 13.31
CA ASP A 334 -16.50 -13.76 14.41
C ASP A 334 -16.31 -12.90 15.65
N VAL A 335 -17.41 -12.52 16.30
CA VAL A 335 -17.41 -12.04 17.68
C VAL A 335 -17.32 -13.25 18.62
N VAL A 336 -16.11 -13.50 19.11
CA VAL A 336 -15.77 -14.68 19.92
C VAL A 336 -16.26 -14.56 21.35
N SER A 337 -16.22 -13.36 21.93
CA SER A 337 -16.60 -13.13 23.33
C SER A 337 -16.95 -11.67 23.60
N LEU A 338 -17.81 -11.46 24.59
CA LEU A 338 -18.24 -10.14 25.07
C LEU A 338 -17.71 -9.90 26.49
N TYR A 339 -17.34 -8.66 26.78
CA TYR A 339 -16.86 -8.20 28.08
C TYR A 339 -17.64 -6.96 28.53
N PRO A 340 -18.85 -7.15 29.09
CA PRO A 340 -19.69 -6.04 29.56
C PRO A 340 -18.96 -5.20 30.61
N GLY A 341 -19.04 -3.87 30.48
CA GLY A 341 -18.47 -2.92 31.45
C GLY A 341 -16.96 -2.69 31.35
N ARG A 342 -16.26 -3.36 30.41
CA ARG A 342 -14.81 -3.17 30.21
C ARG A 342 -14.46 -1.90 29.43
N GLY A 343 -15.38 -1.43 28.59
CA GLY A 343 -15.20 -0.23 27.77
C GLY A 343 -15.42 1.07 28.55
N PRO A 344 -15.07 2.23 27.95
CA PRO A 344 -15.29 3.55 28.55
C PRO A 344 -16.74 3.75 28.96
N ASN A 345 -16.98 4.40 30.10
CA ASN A 345 -18.32 4.70 30.63
C ASN A 345 -19.21 3.45 30.83
N GLY A 346 -18.60 2.28 31.07
CA GLY A 346 -19.33 1.02 31.28
C GLY A 346 -19.82 0.35 29.99
N THR A 347 -19.32 0.79 28.83
CA THR A 347 -19.61 0.14 27.53
C THR A 347 -19.02 -1.27 27.44
N THR A 348 -19.54 -2.08 26.53
CA THR A 348 -19.02 -3.44 26.30
C THR A 348 -17.82 -3.39 25.35
N GLU A 349 -16.80 -4.22 25.63
CA GLU A 349 -15.79 -4.58 24.63
C GLU A 349 -16.09 -5.98 24.08
N ALA A 350 -15.80 -6.24 22.81
CA ALA A 350 -15.97 -7.56 22.20
C ALA A 350 -14.66 -8.04 21.55
N LEU A 351 -14.32 -9.32 21.72
CA LEU A 351 -13.16 -9.93 21.08
C LEU A 351 -13.56 -10.50 19.71
N ILE A 352 -12.79 -10.16 18.68
CA ILE A 352 -12.95 -10.69 17.32
C ILE A 352 -11.75 -11.55 16.91
N ASN A 353 -11.99 -12.55 16.07
CA ASN A 353 -10.97 -13.46 15.53
C ASN A 353 -10.17 -12.88 14.35
N VAL A 354 -10.06 -11.55 14.27
CA VAL A 354 -9.26 -10.88 13.26
C VAL A 354 -8.43 -9.76 13.86
N GLY A 355 -7.13 -9.78 13.58
CA GLY A 355 -6.16 -8.76 14.01
C GLY A 355 -5.56 -8.03 12.82
N CYS A 356 -4.36 -7.48 12.99
CA CYS A 356 -3.69 -6.69 11.95
C CYS A 356 -3.32 -7.50 10.69
N LEU A 357 -3.22 -8.84 10.77
CA LEU A 357 -3.04 -9.66 9.56
C LEU A 357 -4.27 -9.65 8.62
N GLY A 358 -5.46 -9.44 9.17
CA GLY A 358 -6.71 -9.36 8.41
C GLY A 358 -7.31 -7.96 8.30
N LEU A 359 -6.80 -6.97 9.03
CA LEU A 359 -7.30 -5.58 8.99
C LEU A 359 -6.28 -4.56 8.45
N GLY A 360 -5.01 -4.97 8.32
CA GLY A 360 -3.89 -4.05 8.12
C GLY A 360 -3.34 -3.54 9.46
N ARG A 361 -2.10 -3.03 9.42
CA ARG A 361 -1.40 -2.55 10.61
C ARG A 361 -1.68 -1.07 10.88
N GLU A 362 -1.88 -0.28 9.84
CA GLU A 362 -2.07 1.15 9.95
C GLU A 362 -3.56 1.50 10.18
N PRO A 363 -3.90 2.23 11.26
CA PRO A 363 -5.24 2.79 11.42
C PRO A 363 -5.49 3.92 10.42
N CYS A 364 -6.74 4.40 10.36
CA CYS A 364 -7.05 5.65 9.65
C CYS A 364 -6.20 6.77 10.24
N LYS A 365 -5.57 7.58 9.38
CA LYS A 365 -4.72 8.69 9.83
C LYS A 365 -5.58 9.67 10.65
N ASP A 366 -5.07 10.15 11.80
CA ASP A 366 -5.70 11.28 12.50
C ASP A 366 -5.43 12.54 11.68
N MET A 367 -6.51 13.21 11.31
CA MET A 367 -6.49 14.29 10.33
C MET A 367 -7.26 15.51 10.82
N GLY A 368 -7.60 15.55 12.11
CA GLY A 368 -8.16 16.73 12.77
C GLY A 368 -7.07 17.69 13.21
N SER A 369 -7.41 18.98 13.30
CA SER A 369 -6.54 19.99 13.94
C SER A 369 -6.36 19.72 15.43
N GLU A 370 -7.35 19.07 16.06
CA GLU A 370 -7.33 18.63 17.44
C GLU A 370 -7.22 17.11 17.49
N LYS A 371 -6.16 16.60 18.15
CA LYS A 371 -5.90 15.16 18.26
C LYS A 371 -7.01 14.45 19.02
N GLY A 372 -7.42 13.30 18.51
CA GLY A 372 -8.37 12.41 19.19
C GLY A 372 -9.85 12.77 19.03
N ILE A 373 -10.19 13.77 18.21
CA ILE A 373 -11.58 14.05 17.83
C ILE A 373 -12.00 13.21 16.62
N HIS A 374 -11.13 13.06 15.62
CA HIS A 374 -11.45 12.33 14.41
C HIS A 374 -11.27 10.82 14.58
N TYR A 375 -11.95 10.06 13.73
CA TYR A 375 -11.82 8.62 13.67
C TYR A 375 -10.37 8.20 13.34
N THR A 376 -9.81 7.33 14.18
CA THR A 376 -8.42 6.83 14.13
C THR A 376 -8.33 5.32 14.35
N GLY A 377 -9.41 4.59 14.06
CA GLY A 377 -9.49 3.14 14.26
C GLY A 377 -8.93 2.31 13.10
N TRP A 378 -8.92 0.99 13.26
CA TRP A 378 -8.52 0.02 12.22
C TRP A 378 -9.70 -0.44 11.34
N GLY A 379 -10.92 -0.30 11.84
CA GLY A 379 -12.13 -0.58 11.08
C GLY A 379 -13.39 -0.22 11.84
N LEU A 380 -14.45 0.02 11.08
CA LEU A 380 -15.81 0.19 11.60
C LEU A 380 -16.60 -1.06 11.28
N VAL A 381 -17.41 -1.51 12.23
CA VAL A 381 -18.37 -2.56 11.93
C VAL A 381 -19.42 -1.96 10.99
N LYS A 382 -19.67 -2.62 9.86
CA LYS A 382 -20.69 -2.22 8.88
C LYS A 382 -22.07 -2.54 9.46
N PRO A 383 -23.04 -1.60 9.42
CA PRO A 383 -24.43 -1.91 9.72
C PRO A 383 -24.90 -3.10 8.89
N TRP A 384 -25.54 -4.07 9.53
CA TRP A 384 -25.92 -5.32 8.91
C TRP A 384 -27.23 -5.81 9.53
N LEU A 385 -28.33 -5.30 8.97
CA LEU A 385 -29.68 -5.53 9.49
C LEU A 385 -30.01 -7.03 9.59
N GLU A 386 -29.57 -7.82 8.61
CA GLU A 386 -29.77 -9.27 8.61
C GLU A 386 -29.02 -9.98 9.75
N ALA A 387 -27.94 -9.38 10.26
CA ALA A 387 -27.21 -9.85 11.45
C ALA A 387 -27.73 -9.23 12.76
N GLY A 388 -28.78 -8.41 12.71
CA GLY A 388 -29.34 -7.71 13.87
C GLY A 388 -28.51 -6.52 14.34
N LEU A 389 -27.73 -5.90 13.45
CA LEU A 389 -26.93 -4.70 13.70
C LEU A 389 -27.57 -3.51 12.97
N ASP A 390 -28.31 -2.65 13.69
CA ASP A 390 -29.19 -1.61 13.17
C ASP A 390 -28.82 -0.20 13.68
N TYR A 391 -27.56 0.18 13.48
CA TYR A 391 -27.06 1.52 13.80
C TYR A 391 -26.71 2.29 12.52
N PRO A 392 -26.70 3.64 12.56
CA PRO A 392 -26.46 4.45 11.37
C PRO A 392 -25.03 4.22 10.83
N PRO A 393 -24.87 4.14 9.49
CA PRO A 393 -23.56 4.11 8.87
C PRO A 393 -22.84 5.46 9.04
N PRO A 394 -21.53 5.54 8.73
CA PRO A 394 -20.82 6.82 8.66
C PRO A 394 -21.56 7.85 7.80
N THR A 395 -21.74 9.05 8.35
CA THR A 395 -22.40 10.18 7.69
C THR A 395 -21.40 10.95 6.81
N PRO A 396 -21.86 11.93 5.99
CA PRO A 396 -20.96 12.82 5.27
C PRO A 396 -19.98 13.59 6.18
N ASP A 397 -20.25 13.73 7.47
CA ASP A 397 -19.36 14.41 8.42
C ASP A 397 -18.22 13.50 8.96
N PHE A 398 -18.13 12.25 8.51
CA PHE A 398 -17.00 11.38 8.82
C PHE A 398 -15.69 11.96 8.23
N PRO A 399 -14.53 11.95 8.93
CA PRO A 399 -14.23 11.24 10.16
C PRO A 399 -14.45 12.07 11.42
N ALA A 400 -15.03 13.27 11.34
CA ALA A 400 -15.26 14.12 12.51
C ALA A 400 -16.43 13.61 13.37
N ILE A 401 -17.50 13.14 12.72
CA ILE A 401 -18.61 12.46 13.39
C ILE A 401 -18.52 10.97 13.10
N HIS A 402 -18.40 10.18 14.18
CA HIS A 402 -18.36 8.73 14.10
C HIS A 402 -18.93 8.08 15.36
N GLY A 403 -19.48 6.88 15.23
CA GLY A 403 -20.05 6.13 16.34
C GLY A 403 -20.04 4.63 16.08
N GLY A 404 -20.81 3.89 16.88
CA GLY A 404 -21.02 2.46 16.72
C GLY A 404 -19.84 1.60 17.18
N TRP A 405 -19.82 0.36 16.71
CA TRP A 405 -18.75 -0.60 17.00
C TRP A 405 -17.52 -0.35 16.13
N GLN A 406 -16.36 -0.21 16.78
CA GLN A 406 -15.09 0.11 16.11
C GLN A 406 -13.98 -0.81 16.59
N VAL A 407 -13.05 -1.18 15.71
CA VAL A 407 -11.84 -1.89 16.10
C VAL A 407 -10.90 -0.89 16.80
N VAL A 408 -10.88 -0.96 18.13
CA VAL A 408 -10.12 -0.01 18.98
C VAL A 408 -8.74 -0.52 19.37
N LYS A 409 -8.50 -1.84 19.27
CA LYS A 409 -7.21 -2.47 19.54
C LYS A 409 -7.02 -3.65 18.59
N VAL A 410 -5.79 -3.88 18.15
CA VAL A 410 -5.42 -5.05 17.35
C VAL A 410 -4.17 -5.73 17.92
N SER A 411 -4.18 -7.05 17.86
CA SER A 411 -3.01 -7.92 17.94
C SER A 411 -2.76 -8.53 16.56
N GLN A 412 -1.89 -9.52 16.45
CA GLN A 412 -1.62 -10.19 15.17
C GLN A 412 -2.87 -10.84 14.56
N GLU A 413 -3.54 -11.70 15.35
CA GLU A 413 -4.67 -12.55 14.89
C GLU A 413 -6.02 -12.12 15.46
N HIS A 414 -6.04 -11.25 16.48
CA HIS A 414 -7.26 -10.87 17.18
C HIS A 414 -7.39 -9.35 17.31
N GLY A 415 -8.63 -8.87 17.43
CA GLY A 415 -8.97 -7.48 17.61
C GLY A 415 -9.97 -7.29 18.74
N ILE A 416 -10.08 -6.05 19.23
CA ILE A 416 -11.10 -5.66 20.19
C ILE A 416 -12.01 -4.64 19.54
N LEU A 417 -13.30 -4.96 19.49
CA LEU A 417 -14.34 -4.01 19.20
C LEU A 417 -14.69 -3.24 20.48
N GLY A 418 -14.80 -1.92 20.36
CA GLY A 418 -15.30 -1.03 21.41
C GLY A 418 -16.43 -0.16 20.87
N TRP A 419 -17.42 0.10 21.72
CA TRP A 419 -18.53 0.99 21.38
C TRP A 419 -18.13 2.46 21.51
N LYS A 420 -18.43 3.26 20.48
CA LYS A 420 -18.33 4.72 20.50
C LYS A 420 -19.73 5.34 20.42
N GLY A 421 -20.18 5.87 21.56
CA GLY A 421 -21.51 6.45 21.74
C GLY A 421 -21.92 6.40 23.21
N ASN A 422 -23.15 6.79 23.53
CA ASN A 422 -23.66 6.61 24.89
C ASN A 422 -23.93 5.13 25.16
N LYS A 423 -23.82 4.71 26.42
CA LYS A 423 -24.14 3.35 26.85
C LYS A 423 -25.60 2.95 26.55
N ALA A 424 -26.53 3.91 26.64
CA ALA A 424 -27.94 3.68 26.37
C ALA A 424 -28.22 3.35 24.89
N ASP A 425 -27.34 3.81 24.00
CA ASP A 425 -27.43 3.60 22.55
C ASP A 425 -26.65 2.34 22.12
N GLU A 426 -25.98 1.67 23.06
CA GLU A 426 -25.17 0.48 22.77
C GLU A 426 -26.06 -0.66 22.28
N GLU A 427 -25.96 -0.96 20.99
CA GLU A 427 -26.55 -2.15 20.43
C GLU A 427 -25.86 -3.39 20.97
N HIS A 428 -26.66 -4.39 21.34
CA HIS A 428 -26.13 -5.65 21.84
C HIS A 428 -25.35 -6.33 20.73
N ALA A 429 -24.02 -6.22 20.76
CA ALA A 429 -23.16 -7.12 20.00
C ALA A 429 -23.55 -8.55 20.41
N THR A 430 -24.10 -9.31 19.48
CA THR A 430 -24.35 -10.73 19.70
C THR A 430 -23.03 -11.49 19.50
N THR A 431 -22.89 -12.66 20.11
CA THR A 431 -21.81 -13.60 19.76
C THR A 431 -22.14 -14.18 18.38
N ALA A 432 -21.87 -13.43 17.32
CA ALA A 432 -22.22 -13.74 15.95
C ALA A 432 -21.14 -13.20 14.98
N VAL A 433 -21.37 -13.39 13.69
CA VAL A 433 -20.48 -12.90 12.63
C VAL A 433 -20.77 -11.43 12.35
N THR A 434 -19.74 -10.69 11.95
CA THR A 434 -19.86 -9.27 11.59
C THR A 434 -18.99 -8.90 10.40
N LEU A 435 -19.28 -7.77 9.76
CA LEU A 435 -18.51 -7.23 8.65
C LEU A 435 -17.78 -5.97 9.10
N ILE A 436 -16.47 -5.90 8.82
CA ILE A 436 -15.64 -4.75 9.20
C ILE A 436 -15.20 -4.02 7.94
N SER A 437 -15.61 -2.76 7.80
CA SER A 437 -15.04 -1.82 6.83
C SER A 437 -13.66 -1.39 7.32
N ILE A 438 -12.62 -1.69 6.55
CA ILE A 438 -11.22 -1.48 6.96
C ILE A 438 -10.75 -0.03 6.76
N SER A 439 -9.80 0.38 7.59
CA SER A 439 -9.21 1.73 7.56
C SER A 439 -7.91 1.82 6.78
N SER A 440 -7.12 0.74 6.78
CA SER A 440 -5.88 0.68 6.02
C SER A 440 -6.16 0.64 4.52
N PRO A 441 -5.27 1.19 3.67
CA PRO A 441 -5.39 1.00 2.24
C PRO A 441 -5.42 -0.49 1.96
N VAL A 442 -6.42 -0.96 1.23
CA VAL A 442 -6.64 -2.37 0.88
C VAL A 442 -5.35 -3.04 0.33
N CYS A 443 -4.47 -2.25 -0.27
CA CYS A 443 -3.10 -2.62 -0.67
C CYS A 443 -2.28 -3.33 0.42
N SER A 444 -2.41 -2.93 1.69
CA SER A 444 -1.71 -3.53 2.84
C SER A 444 -2.32 -4.88 3.23
N LEU A 445 -3.61 -5.09 2.96
CA LEU A 445 -4.35 -6.30 3.33
C LEU A 445 -4.10 -7.47 2.36
N VAL A 446 -3.93 -7.18 1.07
CA VAL A 446 -3.71 -8.20 0.02
C VAL A 446 -2.46 -9.05 0.27
N LEU A 447 -1.52 -8.54 1.07
CA LEU A 447 -0.30 -9.25 1.45
C LEU A 447 -0.53 -10.27 2.58
N GLY A 448 -1.60 -10.12 3.37
CA GLY A 448 -1.93 -10.99 4.52
C GLY A 448 -2.96 -12.09 4.22
N LEU A 449 -3.81 -11.92 3.21
CA LEU A 449 -4.90 -12.85 2.89
C LEU A 449 -4.61 -13.64 1.61
N ASN A 450 -4.57 -14.97 1.73
CA ASN A 450 -4.32 -15.87 0.60
C ASN A 450 -5.52 -16.03 -0.37
N LEU A 451 -6.66 -15.38 -0.14
CA LEU A 451 -7.85 -15.54 -0.99
C LEU A 451 -8.86 -14.38 -0.86
N PHE A 452 -9.35 -13.86 -1.99
CA PHE A 452 -10.55 -13.00 -2.06
C PHE A 452 -11.79 -13.83 -2.41
N ARG A 453 -12.96 -13.47 -1.88
CA ARG A 453 -14.24 -14.11 -2.21
C ARG A 453 -15.20 -13.07 -2.81
N PHE A 454 -15.68 -13.31 -4.03
CA PHE A 454 -16.62 -12.45 -4.78
C PHE A 454 -18.08 -12.88 -4.52
N LEU A 455 -18.99 -11.92 -4.38
CA LEU A 455 -20.45 -12.14 -4.28
C LEU A 455 -21.14 -11.81 -5.61
N GLY A 456 -21.83 -12.77 -6.24
CA GLY A 456 -22.67 -12.53 -7.43
C GLY A 456 -22.83 -13.73 -8.35
N GLU A 457 -24.02 -13.92 -8.93
CA GLU A 457 -24.28 -14.98 -9.93
C GLU A 457 -23.62 -14.65 -11.26
N THR A 458 -22.62 -15.43 -11.67
CA THR A 458 -22.06 -15.38 -13.02
C THR A 458 -22.59 -16.55 -13.85
N THR A 459 -23.37 -16.24 -14.88
CA THR A 459 -23.76 -17.16 -15.93
C THR A 459 -22.52 -17.60 -16.72
N GLN A 460 -22.31 -18.92 -16.80
CA GLN A 460 -21.14 -19.57 -17.40
C GLN A 460 -21.00 -19.33 -18.91
N LEU A 461 -19.76 -19.20 -19.38
CA LEU A 461 -19.36 -19.53 -20.75
C LEU A 461 -18.27 -20.63 -20.72
N PRO A 462 -18.30 -21.63 -21.61
CA PRO A 462 -17.55 -22.88 -21.46
C PRO A 462 -16.10 -22.78 -21.97
N LEU A 463 -15.14 -23.27 -21.19
CA LEU A 463 -13.75 -23.49 -21.59
C LEU A 463 -13.50 -24.98 -21.88
N MET A 464 -13.05 -25.28 -23.10
CA MET A 464 -12.56 -26.60 -23.52
C MET A 464 -11.15 -26.83 -22.97
N ALA A 465 -10.91 -28.04 -22.44
CA ALA A 465 -9.61 -28.46 -21.91
C ALA A 465 -8.69 -29.02 -23.01
N PRO A 466 -7.35 -28.86 -22.87
CA PRO A 466 -6.42 -29.84 -23.38
C PRO A 466 -5.67 -30.60 -22.28
N SER A 467 -5.23 -31.79 -22.69
CA SER A 467 -4.75 -32.95 -21.96
C SER A 467 -3.38 -32.82 -21.29
N ASN A 468 -3.24 -33.59 -20.21
CA ASN A 468 -2.01 -33.94 -19.50
C ASN A 468 -0.91 -34.46 -20.43
N ASP A 469 0.32 -34.01 -20.20
CA ASP A 469 1.45 -34.92 -20.27
C ASP A 469 2.49 -34.61 -19.18
N LYS A 470 2.84 -35.64 -18.41
CA LYS A 470 3.82 -35.59 -17.33
C LYS A 470 5.18 -36.00 -17.90
N THR A 471 6.21 -35.19 -17.67
CA THR A 471 7.59 -35.69 -17.67
C THR A 471 8.38 -35.14 -16.49
N ASN A 472 9.00 -36.07 -15.76
CA ASN A 472 9.92 -35.87 -14.64
C ASN A 472 11.23 -35.23 -15.12
N GLN A 473 11.82 -34.32 -14.32
CA GLN A 473 13.27 -34.20 -14.09
C GLN A 473 13.59 -33.23 -12.91
N PRO A 474 14.82 -33.23 -12.34
CA PRO A 474 15.05 -33.58 -10.94
C PRO A 474 15.43 -32.40 -10.03
N ALA A 475 15.45 -32.69 -8.72
CA ALA A 475 15.75 -31.78 -7.62
C ALA A 475 17.13 -31.09 -7.73
N ALA A 476 17.15 -29.78 -7.50
CA ALA A 476 18.35 -28.99 -7.25
C ALA A 476 18.36 -28.51 -5.78
N ALA A 477 19.52 -28.67 -5.15
CA ALA A 477 19.77 -28.48 -3.73
C ALA A 477 19.93 -27.00 -3.32
N GLY A 478 19.52 -26.69 -2.07
CA GLY A 478 19.81 -25.43 -1.38
C GLY A 478 18.63 -24.85 -0.59
N GLN A 479 18.19 -25.51 0.49
CA GLN A 479 17.24 -24.94 1.45
C GLN A 479 17.81 -25.01 2.88
N GLY A 480 17.82 -23.87 3.57
CA GLY A 480 17.44 -23.78 4.98
C GLY A 480 18.53 -23.83 6.06
N GLU A 481 19.51 -22.92 6.04
CA GLU A 481 20.24 -22.60 7.28
C GLU A 481 19.54 -21.45 8.01
N VAL A 482 19.18 -21.68 9.28
CA VAL A 482 18.53 -20.69 10.16
C VAL A 482 19.56 -19.64 10.60
N ILE A 483 19.21 -18.37 10.55
CA ILE A 483 20.09 -17.22 10.86
C ILE A 483 19.59 -16.39 12.07
N LEU A 484 20.36 -15.39 12.52
CA LEU A 484 20.08 -14.58 13.71
C LEU A 484 18.75 -13.82 13.62
N SER A 485 18.42 -13.26 12.45
CA SER A 485 17.14 -12.58 12.20
C SER A 485 15.92 -13.51 12.42
N ASP A 486 16.07 -14.83 12.19
CA ASP A 486 15.02 -15.83 12.41
C ASP A 486 14.78 -16.20 13.88
N VAL A 487 15.79 -16.00 14.75
CA VAL A 487 15.78 -16.52 16.13
C VAL A 487 15.73 -15.45 17.22
N ILE A 488 16.24 -14.24 16.96
CA ILE A 488 16.36 -13.18 17.99
C ILE A 488 15.03 -12.80 18.65
N GLY A 489 13.91 -12.92 17.92
CA GLY A 489 12.56 -12.61 18.42
C GLY A 489 11.77 -13.81 18.95
N ARG A 490 12.37 -15.00 19.08
CA ARG A 490 11.67 -16.20 19.56
C ARG A 490 11.55 -16.24 21.08
N ASP A 491 12.52 -15.68 21.79
CA ASP A 491 12.54 -15.68 23.25
C ASP A 491 11.78 -14.47 23.81
N LYS A 492 10.62 -14.75 24.43
CA LYS A 492 9.72 -13.74 24.98
C LYS A 492 10.38 -12.85 26.03
N SER A 493 11.44 -13.32 26.69
CA SER A 493 12.12 -12.58 27.75
C SER A 493 12.97 -11.41 27.25
N ILE A 494 13.23 -11.31 25.93
CA ILE A 494 14.05 -10.26 25.30
C ILE A 494 13.33 -9.53 24.14
N ASN A 495 12.03 -9.74 23.97
CA ASN A 495 11.26 -9.18 22.84
C ASN A 495 11.35 -7.65 22.71
N ILE A 496 11.49 -6.91 23.81
CA ILE A 496 11.67 -5.45 23.74
C ILE A 496 12.96 -5.11 23.00
N PHE A 497 14.07 -5.76 23.37
CA PHE A 497 15.36 -5.55 22.71
C PHE A 497 15.36 -6.05 21.26
N SER A 498 14.73 -7.20 20.99
CA SER A 498 14.55 -7.69 19.61
C SER A 498 13.78 -6.70 18.74
N GLY A 499 12.83 -5.94 19.31
CA GLY A 499 12.16 -4.84 18.62
C GLY A 499 13.15 -3.76 18.20
N PHE A 500 13.97 -3.28 19.14
CA PHE A 500 14.95 -2.23 18.87
C PHE A 500 15.97 -2.61 17.80
N THR A 501 16.37 -3.89 17.72
CA THR A 501 17.29 -4.34 16.65
C THR A 501 16.71 -4.19 15.24
N ARG A 502 15.39 -4.22 15.09
CA ARG A 502 14.69 -4.02 13.80
C ARG A 502 14.49 -2.54 13.48
N ASP A 503 14.42 -1.70 14.50
CA ASP A 503 14.32 -0.24 14.32
C ASP A 503 15.66 0.41 13.89
N VAL A 504 16.74 -0.37 13.84
CA VAL A 504 18.09 0.08 13.46
C VAL A 504 18.56 -0.68 12.21
N ALA A 505 18.37 -0.07 11.04
CA ALA A 505 18.58 -0.70 9.73
C ALA A 505 19.97 -1.36 9.54
N CYS A 506 21.05 -0.77 10.07
CA CYS A 506 22.38 -1.37 9.98
C CYS A 506 22.53 -2.65 10.81
N ILE A 507 21.80 -2.77 11.92
CA ILE A 507 21.80 -3.97 12.76
C ILE A 507 20.89 -5.03 12.15
N GLU A 508 19.70 -4.67 11.67
CA GLU A 508 18.82 -5.59 10.95
C GLU A 508 19.55 -6.24 9.76
N THR A 509 20.19 -5.42 8.91
CA THR A 509 20.99 -5.91 7.77
C THR A 509 22.11 -6.85 8.22
N ARG A 510 22.76 -6.56 9.35
CA ARG A 510 23.85 -7.39 9.88
C ARG A 510 23.36 -8.74 10.38
N LEU A 511 22.22 -8.79 11.06
CA LEU A 511 21.66 -10.03 11.59
C LEU A 511 21.09 -10.93 10.48
N ASP A 512 20.74 -10.34 9.33
CA ASP A 512 20.25 -11.05 8.14
C ASP A 512 21.37 -11.53 7.20
N ASP A 513 22.61 -11.05 7.38
CA ASP A 513 23.75 -11.44 6.55
C ASP A 513 24.38 -12.76 7.03
N PHE A 514 24.19 -13.83 6.25
CA PHE A 514 24.75 -15.15 6.51
C PHE A 514 26.28 -15.20 6.51
N LYS A 515 26.96 -14.20 5.93
CA LYS A 515 28.43 -14.13 5.87
C LYS A 515 29.06 -13.47 7.08
N VAL A 516 28.25 -12.89 7.97
CA VAL A 516 28.73 -12.01 9.03
C VAL A 516 28.40 -12.57 10.42
N ASN A 517 29.40 -13.16 11.07
CA ASN A 517 29.25 -13.69 12.42
C ASN A 517 29.03 -12.57 13.45
N THR A 518 27.99 -12.72 14.27
CA THR A 518 27.58 -11.72 15.26
C THR A 518 27.17 -12.37 16.58
N THR A 519 27.56 -11.77 17.70
CA THR A 519 27.02 -12.15 19.02
C THR A 519 26.15 -11.02 19.51
N VAL A 520 24.88 -11.33 19.80
CA VAL A 520 23.89 -10.39 20.31
C VAL A 520 23.82 -10.54 21.83
N LEU A 521 24.09 -9.48 22.56
CA LEU A 521 23.95 -9.43 24.02
C LEU A 521 22.57 -8.83 24.35
N ALA A 522 21.55 -9.66 24.44
CA ALA A 522 20.16 -9.25 24.58
C ALA A 522 19.76 -9.06 26.06
N PRO A 523 19.48 -7.82 26.53
CA PRO A 523 18.97 -7.58 27.87
C PRO A 523 17.56 -8.14 28.06
N LEU A 524 17.30 -8.67 29.25
CA LEU A 524 15.93 -9.02 29.66
C LEU A 524 14.99 -7.81 29.57
N ASN A 525 13.73 -8.04 29.22
CA ASN A 525 12.68 -7.02 29.23
C ASN A 525 12.64 -6.31 30.59
N SER A 526 12.75 -7.05 31.69
CA SER A 526 12.79 -6.50 33.05
C SER A 526 13.98 -5.58 33.31
N ALA A 527 15.09 -5.73 32.57
CA ALA A 527 16.24 -4.84 32.67
C ALA A 527 15.98 -3.52 31.93
N ILE A 528 15.34 -3.57 30.76
CA ILE A 528 14.94 -2.38 30.00
C ILE A 528 13.82 -1.61 30.72
N GLU A 529 12.84 -2.31 31.29
CA GLU A 529 11.71 -1.69 32.00
C GLU A 529 12.12 -0.98 33.29
N LYS A 530 13.22 -1.41 33.91
CA LYS A 530 13.77 -0.78 35.13
C LYS A 530 14.64 0.44 34.85
N LEU A 531 14.86 0.79 33.58
CA LEU A 531 15.66 1.95 33.24
C LEU A 531 14.97 3.23 33.71
N PRO A 532 15.72 4.19 34.28
CA PRO A 532 15.16 5.46 34.75
C PRO A 532 14.57 6.31 33.61
N ARG A 533 14.96 6.03 32.35
CA ARG A 533 14.52 6.69 31.12
C ARG A 533 14.46 5.69 29.98
N LYS A 534 13.75 6.03 28.91
CA LYS A 534 13.71 5.19 27.70
C LYS A 534 15.11 5.07 27.07
N PRO A 535 15.42 3.97 26.35
CA PRO A 535 16.73 3.79 25.71
C PRO A 535 17.14 4.86 24.69
N TRP A 536 16.19 5.65 24.18
CA TRP A 536 16.42 6.76 23.25
C TRP A 536 16.52 8.13 23.93
N GLU A 537 16.36 8.21 25.25
CA GLU A 537 16.38 9.44 26.03
C GLU A 537 17.75 9.67 26.72
N ASP A 538 18.51 10.66 26.23
CA ASP A 538 19.78 11.15 26.79
C ASP A 538 19.57 12.35 27.73
N PRO A 539 20.12 12.36 28.96
CA PRO A 539 20.08 13.49 29.88
C PRO A 539 20.69 14.78 29.32
N ARG A 540 21.69 14.67 28.43
CA ARG A 540 22.35 15.82 27.79
C ARG A 540 21.41 16.54 26.84
N ASP A 541 20.52 15.81 26.18
CA ASP A 541 19.53 16.38 25.28
C ASP A 541 18.49 17.18 26.06
N TYR A 542 18.02 16.69 27.21
CA TYR A 542 17.17 17.49 28.11
C TYR A 542 17.89 18.73 28.66
N GLY A 543 19.20 18.63 28.92
CA GLY A 543 20.01 19.77 29.35
C GLY A 543 20.19 20.84 28.27
N ALA A 544 20.23 20.44 26.99
CA ALA A 544 20.43 21.34 25.87
C ALA A 544 19.13 21.91 25.28
N PHE A 545 18.05 21.12 25.27
CA PHE A 545 16.81 21.43 24.55
C PHE A 545 15.57 21.51 25.45
N GLY A 546 15.69 21.29 26.76
CA GLY A 546 14.57 21.38 27.70
C GLY A 546 13.68 20.14 27.70
N ALA A 547 12.47 20.26 28.27
CA ALA A 547 11.54 19.13 28.42
C ALA A 547 11.09 18.54 27.07
N ASP A 548 11.07 19.37 26.02
CA ASP A 548 10.58 19.02 24.69
C ASP A 548 11.72 18.55 23.77
N ALA A 549 12.82 18.07 24.35
CA ALA A 549 14.02 17.65 23.62
C ALA A 549 13.78 16.60 22.52
N TYR A 550 12.66 15.89 22.56
CA TYR A 550 12.28 14.87 21.58
C TYR A 550 10.98 15.19 20.82
N GLU A 551 10.50 16.43 20.89
CA GLU A 551 9.37 16.89 20.07
C GLU A 551 9.85 17.44 18.70
N GLY A 552 8.99 17.33 17.68
CA GLY A 552 9.29 17.77 16.32
C GLY A 552 10.27 16.86 15.56
N GLU A 553 10.57 17.21 14.31
CA GLU A 553 11.43 16.41 13.41
C GLU A 553 12.85 16.24 13.99
N ASP A 554 13.46 17.32 14.47
CA ASP A 554 14.80 17.25 15.09
C ASP A 554 14.82 16.37 16.35
N GLY A 555 13.70 16.29 17.07
CA GLY A 555 13.52 15.43 18.24
C GLY A 555 13.47 13.95 17.89
N ILE A 556 12.78 13.62 16.81
CA ILE A 556 12.72 12.26 16.25
C ILE A 556 14.13 11.81 15.83
N ASP A 557 14.88 12.66 15.14
CA ASP A 557 16.24 12.35 14.70
C ASP A 557 17.21 12.14 15.86
N ARG A 558 17.06 12.88 16.97
CA ARG A 558 17.82 12.64 18.21
C ARG A 558 17.46 11.30 18.83
N ALA A 559 16.18 10.99 18.98
CA ALA A 559 15.72 9.73 19.54
C ALA A 559 16.22 8.52 18.72
N GLN A 560 16.15 8.59 17.39
CA GLN A 560 16.65 7.54 16.50
C GLN A 560 18.16 7.33 16.62
N ARG A 561 18.96 8.41 16.70
CA ARG A 561 20.42 8.31 16.92
C ARG A 561 20.76 7.69 18.27
N ASN A 562 20.05 8.08 19.33
CA ASN A 562 20.26 7.55 20.67
C ASN A 562 19.89 6.06 20.74
N LEU A 563 18.75 5.67 20.15
CA LEU A 563 18.32 4.28 20.06
C LEU A 563 19.34 3.44 19.30
N ARG A 564 19.83 3.94 18.16
CA ARG A 564 20.88 3.28 17.38
C ARG A 564 22.13 3.02 18.21
N ARG A 565 22.63 4.02 18.94
CA ARG A 565 23.80 3.87 19.80
C ARG A 565 23.58 2.84 20.91
N PHE A 566 22.38 2.83 21.51
CA PHE A 566 21.99 1.85 22.51
C PHE A 566 21.97 0.43 21.95
N VAL A 567 21.43 0.21 20.75
CA VAL A 567 21.42 -1.12 20.14
C VAL A 567 22.83 -1.56 19.74
N GLU A 568 23.62 -0.68 19.11
CA GLU A 568 24.98 -0.98 18.67
C GLU A 568 25.90 -1.41 19.83
N SER A 569 25.72 -0.89 21.05
CA SER A 569 26.51 -1.30 22.23
C SER A 569 26.29 -2.76 22.66
N HIS A 570 25.19 -3.36 22.22
CA HIS A 570 24.81 -4.74 22.52
C HIS A 570 25.12 -5.72 21.37
N ILE A 571 25.76 -5.23 20.30
CA ILE A 571 26.13 -6.03 19.13
C ILE A 571 27.65 -6.22 19.11
N VAL A 572 28.09 -7.47 19.26
CA VAL A 572 29.50 -7.84 19.17
C VAL A 572 29.76 -8.41 17.76
N PRO A 573 30.66 -7.82 16.96
CA PRO A 573 30.80 -8.17 15.55
C PRO A 573 31.59 -9.46 15.28
N ARG A 574 31.61 -10.41 16.22
CA ARG A 574 32.32 -11.70 16.14
C ARG A 574 31.53 -12.80 16.85
N SER A 575 31.58 -14.03 16.32
CA SER A 575 31.02 -15.26 16.92
C SER A 575 31.69 -16.50 16.29
N PRO A 576 31.90 -17.62 17.01
CA PRO A 576 31.76 -17.78 18.47
C PRO A 576 32.91 -17.09 19.23
N TRP A 577 32.71 -16.77 20.51
CA TRP A 577 33.76 -16.22 21.37
C TRP A 577 34.71 -17.30 21.90
N ALA A 578 36.01 -17.04 21.80
CA ALA A 578 37.04 -17.89 22.43
C ALA A 578 36.84 -17.91 23.95
N GLU A 579 37.03 -19.08 24.57
CA GLU A 579 36.68 -19.31 25.98
C GLU A 579 37.40 -18.38 26.98
N ASN A 580 38.60 -17.91 26.60
CA ASN A 580 39.38 -16.95 27.38
C ASN A 580 38.94 -15.48 27.22
N ASP A 581 38.16 -15.15 26.19
CA ASP A 581 37.62 -13.79 25.94
C ASP A 581 36.21 -13.61 26.55
N LYS A 582 35.54 -14.71 26.94
CA LYS A 582 34.20 -14.70 27.57
C LYS A 582 34.15 -13.90 28.88
N VAL A 583 35.29 -13.70 29.53
CA VAL A 583 35.41 -13.01 30.83
C VAL A 583 35.82 -11.52 30.67
N GLN A 584 36.24 -11.08 29.48
CA GLN A 584 36.88 -9.76 29.32
C GLN A 584 36.00 -8.65 28.74
N ALA A 585 34.80 -8.95 28.21
CA ALA A 585 33.89 -7.96 27.63
C ALA A 585 32.63 -7.66 28.47
N ILE A 586 32.62 -8.11 29.73
CA ILE A 586 31.64 -7.71 30.76
C ILE A 586 32.27 -6.75 31.79
N LYS A 587 33.15 -5.85 31.35
CA LYS A 587 33.57 -4.68 32.13
C LYS A 587 33.64 -3.46 31.21
N PRO A 588 32.95 -2.36 31.56
CA PRO A 588 32.92 -1.81 32.94
C PRO A 588 31.77 -2.26 33.85
N ASP A 589 30.69 -2.84 33.31
CA ASP A 589 29.39 -2.89 33.99
C ASP A 589 29.08 -4.19 34.77
N ASN A 590 29.94 -5.21 34.74
CA ASN A 590 29.82 -6.44 35.54
C ASN A 590 28.45 -7.17 35.40
N ILE A 591 27.87 -7.15 34.20
CA ILE A 591 26.55 -7.68 33.86
C ILE A 591 26.54 -9.21 33.73
N GLU A 592 25.73 -9.88 34.54
CA GLU A 592 25.61 -11.34 34.51
C GLU A 592 24.91 -11.85 33.23
N VAL A 593 25.52 -12.82 32.54
CA VAL A 593 24.89 -13.59 31.46
C VAL A 593 23.96 -14.65 32.07
N VAL A 594 22.70 -14.65 31.67
CA VAL A 594 21.69 -15.61 32.11
C VAL A 594 21.91 -16.96 31.43
N ASN A 595 21.99 -16.97 30.10
CA ASN A 595 22.21 -18.14 29.26
C ASN A 595 22.47 -17.72 27.80
N VAL A 596 22.90 -18.67 26.97
CA VAL A 596 22.90 -18.55 25.50
C VAL A 596 21.56 -19.09 25.00
N ALA A 597 20.71 -18.22 24.45
CA ALA A 597 19.35 -18.56 24.04
C ALA A 597 19.30 -19.24 22.67
N SER A 598 20.22 -18.92 21.77
CA SER A 598 20.29 -19.54 20.44
C SER A 598 21.70 -19.45 19.87
N SER A 599 22.08 -20.47 19.10
CA SER A 599 23.30 -20.54 18.30
C SER A 599 22.89 -21.00 16.89
N VAL A 600 23.20 -20.20 15.88
CA VAL A 600 22.74 -20.31 14.49
C VAL A 600 23.89 -20.07 13.52
N SER A 601 23.67 -20.25 12.21
CA SER A 601 24.76 -20.29 11.23
C SER A 601 25.59 -19.01 11.19
N ASN A 602 24.99 -17.84 11.43
CA ASN A 602 25.68 -16.54 11.47
C ASN A 602 25.85 -15.94 12.88
N GLY A 603 25.69 -16.73 13.96
CA GLY A 603 26.15 -16.34 15.30
C GLY A 603 25.28 -16.76 16.48
N GLU A 604 25.32 -15.98 17.57
CA GLU A 604 24.72 -16.35 18.86
C GLU A 604 23.89 -15.23 19.51
N VAL A 605 22.87 -15.61 20.27
CA VAL A 605 22.08 -14.71 21.13
C VAL A 605 22.30 -15.08 22.58
N TRP A 606 22.84 -14.14 23.35
CA TRP A 606 23.17 -14.27 24.77
C TRP A 606 22.22 -13.37 25.58
N ILE A 607 21.52 -13.94 26.55
CA ILE A 607 20.61 -13.16 27.41
C ILE A 607 21.39 -12.63 28.60
N ILE A 608 21.24 -11.34 28.90
CA ILE A 608 21.95 -10.65 29.98
C ILE A 608 20.98 -10.00 30.97
N LYS A 609 21.36 -9.92 32.27
CA LYS A 609 20.49 -9.35 33.33
C LYS A 609 20.48 -7.82 33.40
N GLY A 610 21.30 -7.14 32.62
CA GLY A 610 21.47 -5.68 32.61
C GLY A 610 21.63 -5.14 31.19
N VAL A 611 21.83 -3.83 31.05
CA VAL A 611 22.03 -3.16 29.75
C VAL A 611 23.47 -2.63 29.65
N ILE A 612 24.03 -2.64 28.45
CA ILE A 612 25.41 -2.24 28.17
C ILE A 612 25.47 -0.77 27.78
N ASN A 613 26.34 0.00 28.44
CA ASN A 613 26.69 1.37 28.05
C ASN A 613 25.47 2.33 27.99
N TYR A 614 24.60 2.27 29.00
CA TYR A 614 23.40 3.11 29.17
C TYR A 614 23.71 4.53 29.73
N ALA A 615 24.98 4.93 29.78
CA ALA A 615 25.43 6.18 30.42
C ALA A 615 25.09 7.47 29.66
#